data_AF-A0A497NDY7-F1
#
_entry.id   AF-A0A497NDY7-F1
#
_cell.length_a   1.000
_cell.length_b   1.000
_cell.length_c   1.000
_cell.angle_alpha   90.00
_cell.angle_beta   90.00
_cell.angle_gamma   90.00
#
_symmetry.space_group_name_H-M   'P 1'
#
loop_
_entity.id
_entity.type
_entity.pdbx_description
1 polymer ?
#
loop_
_entity_poly.entity_id
_entity_poly.type
_entity_poly.pdbx_seq_one_letter_code
_entity_poly.pdbx_strand_id
1 'polypeptide(L)'
;MINRKMLCIFIFLASLLALCILPRALAADEMTISVYPNYVEIQPENIGQTFTINITITNAHDVAGIQFRVEWNNTVVTCLETIMPDGHFMDPEGVEAAEDNLWIIYNRKGDGYAEYAVTYYDMAAAQGRGTVPRTGDGVLVTLTMNATNPGVTTVNFVPDETIIGDAEGNPLTVTMQDGTINVIPEFTTIIAMIILLTATTTMIALKKINRNY
;
A
#
# COMPACT_ATOMS: atom_id res chain seq x y z
N MET A 1 -59.83 -21.21 19.85
CA MET A 1 -58.66 -21.63 20.65
C MET A 1 -57.46 -21.71 19.74
N ILE A 2 -56.51 -20.78 19.83
CA ILE A 2 -55.25 -20.89 19.08
C ILE A 2 -54.48 -22.09 19.61
N ASN A 3 -54.12 -23.03 18.74
CA ASN A 3 -53.32 -24.20 19.10
C ASN A 3 -51.96 -23.73 19.62
N ARG A 4 -51.54 -24.21 20.80
CA ARG A 4 -50.24 -23.89 21.41
C ARG A 4 -49.07 -24.05 20.43
N LYS A 5 -49.11 -25.05 19.54
CA LYS A 5 -48.10 -25.26 18.50
C LYS A 5 -48.09 -24.14 17.45
N MET A 6 -49.26 -23.63 17.09
CA MET A 6 -49.43 -22.56 16.11
C MET A 6 -48.97 -21.21 16.67
N LEU A 7 -49.19 -20.96 17.97
CA LEU A 7 -48.67 -19.79 18.67
C LEU A 7 -47.12 -19.78 18.73
N CYS A 8 -46.49 -20.94 19.00
CA CYS A 8 -45.02 -21.04 19.01
C CYS A 8 -44.42 -20.78 17.63
N ILE A 9 -45.04 -21.27 16.56
CA ILE A 9 -44.58 -21.02 15.18
C ILE A 9 -44.69 -19.53 14.85
N PHE A 10 -45.80 -18.89 15.25
CA PHE A 10 -46.00 -17.46 14.98
C PHE A 10 -44.98 -16.58 15.71
N ILE A 11 -44.66 -16.90 16.97
CA ILE A 11 -43.62 -16.21 17.74
C ILE A 11 -42.24 -16.42 17.11
N PHE A 12 -41.93 -17.66 16.70
CA PHE A 12 -40.66 -17.98 16.06
C PHE A 12 -40.49 -17.22 14.72
N LEU A 13 -41.55 -17.17 13.90
CA LEU A 13 -41.55 -16.46 12.63
C LEU A 13 -41.44 -14.94 12.83
N ALA A 14 -42.13 -14.38 13.82
CA ALA A 14 -42.02 -12.96 14.19
C ALA A 14 -40.62 -12.61 14.70
N SER A 15 -39.97 -13.51 15.47
CA SER A 15 -38.58 -13.32 15.90
C SER A 15 -37.57 -13.41 14.74
N LEU A 16 -37.79 -14.29 13.76
CA LEU A 16 -36.96 -14.36 12.57
C LEU A 16 -37.08 -13.09 11.72
N LEU A 17 -38.31 -12.58 11.56
CA LEU A 17 -38.58 -11.37 10.81
C LEU A 17 -37.96 -10.13 11.49
N ALA A 18 -37.95 -10.09 12.83
CA ALA A 18 -37.30 -9.02 13.59
C ALA A 18 -35.77 -8.97 13.41
N LEU A 19 -35.10 -10.11 13.17
CA LEU A 19 -33.66 -10.13 12.84
C LEU A 19 -33.35 -9.51 11.47
N CYS A 20 -34.29 -9.51 10.52
CA CYS A 20 -34.10 -8.92 9.20
C CYS A 20 -34.20 -7.38 9.18
N ILE A 21 -34.73 -6.76 10.24
CA ILE A 21 -34.98 -5.30 10.33
C ILE A 21 -33.94 -4.62 11.23
N LEU A 22 -32.99 -5.37 11.80
CA LEU A 22 -31.87 -4.74 12.51
C LEU A 22 -31.04 -3.94 11.50
N PRO A 23 -30.77 -2.64 11.75
CA PRO A 23 -29.85 -1.89 10.93
C PRO A 23 -28.50 -2.61 10.97
N ARG A 24 -28.09 -3.15 9.83
CA ARG A 24 -26.69 -3.58 9.66
C ARG A 24 -25.89 -2.30 9.60
N ALA A 25 -25.01 -2.08 10.57
CA ALA A 25 -23.95 -1.10 10.38
C ALA A 25 -23.17 -1.54 9.14
N LEU A 26 -23.26 -0.76 8.07
CA LEU A 26 -22.26 -0.85 7.01
C LEU A 26 -20.96 -0.46 7.71
N ALA A 27 -19.96 -1.34 7.68
CA ALA A 27 -18.62 -0.94 8.04
C ALA A 27 -18.30 0.28 7.16
N ALA A 28 -18.05 1.43 7.79
CA ALA A 28 -17.47 2.54 7.06
C ALA A 28 -16.14 2.03 6.50
N ASP A 29 -15.91 2.25 5.20
CA ASP A 29 -14.63 1.90 4.60
C ASP A 29 -13.53 2.71 5.30
N GLU A 30 -12.53 2.01 5.80
CA GLU A 30 -11.46 2.59 6.61
C GLU A 30 -10.50 3.40 5.73
N MET A 31 -10.18 4.62 6.16
CA MET A 31 -9.16 5.44 5.50
C MET A 31 -7.82 4.71 5.58
N THR A 32 -7.20 4.47 4.42
CA THR A 32 -5.96 3.70 4.33
C THR A 32 -4.91 4.47 3.54
N ILE A 33 -3.69 4.53 4.06
CA ILE A 33 -2.50 4.91 3.30
C ILE A 33 -1.70 3.66 2.97
N SER A 34 -1.28 3.51 1.72
CA SER A 34 -0.71 2.25 1.23
C SER A 34 0.42 2.44 0.23
N VAL A 35 1.30 1.45 0.17
CA VAL A 35 2.27 1.30 -0.93
C VAL A 35 1.62 0.53 -2.07
N TYR A 36 1.65 1.08 -3.28
CA TYR A 36 1.07 0.49 -4.48
C TYR A 36 2.09 0.36 -5.63
N PRO A 37 2.23 -0.83 -6.26
CA PRO A 37 1.66 -2.10 -5.82
C PRO A 37 2.26 -2.52 -4.46
N ASN A 38 1.48 -3.24 -3.66
CA ASN A 38 1.89 -3.71 -2.34
C ASN A 38 2.89 -4.87 -2.39
N TYR A 39 3.07 -5.49 -3.56
CA TYR A 39 4.10 -6.48 -3.82
C TYR A 39 4.73 -6.24 -5.19
N VAL A 40 6.05 -6.13 -5.22
CA VAL A 40 6.85 -6.04 -6.44
C VAL A 40 7.83 -7.20 -6.45
N GLU A 41 7.86 -7.96 -7.55
CA GLU A 41 8.86 -8.99 -7.79
C GLU A 41 9.76 -8.57 -8.95
N ILE A 42 11.05 -8.47 -8.68
CA ILE A 42 12.07 -8.09 -9.67
C ILE A 42 12.83 -9.35 -10.06
N GLN A 43 12.73 -9.71 -11.34
CA GLN A 43 13.48 -10.82 -11.92
C GLN A 43 14.97 -10.47 -12.06
N PRO A 44 15.88 -11.47 -12.08
CA PRO A 44 17.33 -11.23 -12.11
C PRO A 44 17.80 -10.33 -13.26
N GLU A 45 17.20 -10.45 -14.44
CA GLU A 45 17.50 -9.64 -15.63
C GLU A 45 17.14 -8.15 -15.48
N ASN A 46 16.32 -7.82 -14.47
CA ASN A 46 15.88 -6.46 -14.17
C ASN A 46 16.64 -5.86 -12.96
N ILE A 47 17.63 -6.56 -12.41
CA ILE A 47 18.54 -5.95 -11.43
C ILE A 47 19.32 -4.82 -12.11
N GLY A 48 19.40 -3.68 -11.43
CA GLY A 48 19.94 -2.42 -11.95
C GLY A 48 18.94 -1.60 -12.77
N GLN A 49 17.74 -2.12 -13.05
CA GLN A 49 16.68 -1.36 -13.72
C GLN A 49 15.83 -0.58 -12.71
N THR A 50 15.13 0.43 -13.23
CA THR A 50 14.23 1.27 -12.45
C THR A 50 12.78 0.78 -12.53
N PHE A 51 12.05 0.94 -11.45
CA PHE A 51 10.62 0.71 -11.36
C PHE A 51 9.99 1.78 -10.45
N THR A 52 8.66 1.90 -10.46
CA THR A 52 7.95 2.88 -9.64
C THR A 52 7.05 2.20 -8.64
N ILE A 53 6.97 2.76 -7.44
CA ILE A 53 5.91 2.50 -6.48
C ILE A 53 5.24 3.83 -6.12
N ASN A 54 3.96 3.79 -5.83
CA ASN A 54 3.16 4.92 -5.43
C ASN A 54 2.81 4.80 -3.95
N ILE A 55 2.79 5.92 -3.24
CA ILE A 55 2.12 6.05 -1.96
C ILE A 55 0.72 6.58 -2.25
N THR A 56 -0.30 5.81 -1.88
CA THR A 56 -1.70 6.10 -2.19
C THR A 56 -2.51 6.26 -0.93
N ILE A 57 -3.59 7.04 -0.99
CA ILE A 57 -4.61 7.11 0.04
C ILE A 57 -5.95 6.64 -0.55
N THR A 58 -6.71 5.87 0.21
CA THR A 58 -8.04 5.39 -0.18
C THR A 58 -9.06 5.63 0.92
N ASN A 59 -10.31 5.87 0.53
CA ASN A 59 -11.43 6.18 1.43
C ASN A 59 -11.11 7.38 2.34
N ALA A 60 -10.32 8.33 1.84
CA ALA A 60 -10.02 9.55 2.54
C ALA A 60 -11.30 10.36 2.74
N HIS A 61 -11.39 11.03 3.88
CA HIS A 61 -12.47 11.93 4.23
C HIS A 61 -11.89 12.97 5.20
N ASP A 62 -12.36 14.21 5.09
CA ASP A 62 -11.97 15.31 5.97
C ASP A 62 -10.46 15.69 5.94
N VAL A 63 -9.70 15.26 4.92
CA VAL A 63 -8.24 15.45 4.88
C VAL A 63 -7.87 16.87 4.45
N ALA A 64 -7.01 17.53 5.23
CA ALA A 64 -6.46 18.84 4.91
C ALA A 64 -4.94 18.94 5.04
N GLY A 65 -4.28 17.93 5.63
CA GLY A 65 -2.83 17.84 5.67
C GLY A 65 -2.37 16.38 5.66
N ILE A 66 -1.20 16.15 5.08
CA ILE A 66 -0.61 14.81 4.96
C ILE A 66 0.87 14.91 5.33
N GLN A 67 1.33 14.02 6.19
CA GLN A 67 2.74 13.77 6.46
C GLN A 67 2.96 12.26 6.58
N PHE A 68 4.00 11.74 5.94
CA PHE A 68 4.46 10.37 6.15
C PHE A 68 5.95 10.22 5.93
N ARG A 69 6.51 9.18 6.55
CA ARG A 69 7.82 8.62 6.23
C ARG A 69 7.67 7.14 5.92
N VAL A 70 8.34 6.70 4.87
CA VAL A 70 8.54 5.28 4.56
C VAL A 70 10.01 4.92 4.60
N GLU A 71 10.31 3.70 5.04
CA GLU A 71 11.66 3.16 5.13
C GLU A 71 11.81 1.83 4.40
N TRP A 72 13.03 1.50 3.99
CA TRP A 72 13.39 0.24 3.33
C TRP A 72 14.87 -0.11 3.54
N ASN A 73 15.24 -1.34 3.21
CA ASN A 73 16.63 -1.77 3.19
C ASN A 73 17.34 -1.24 1.93
N ASN A 74 18.18 -0.22 2.11
CA ASN A 74 18.92 0.45 1.04
C ASN A 74 19.93 -0.43 0.30
N THR A 75 20.28 -1.59 0.85
CA THR A 75 21.17 -2.56 0.19
C THR A 75 20.45 -3.36 -0.88
N VAL A 76 19.11 -3.53 -0.77
CA VAL A 76 18.28 -4.28 -1.72
C VAL A 76 17.77 -3.37 -2.82
N VAL A 77 17.26 -2.19 -2.45
CA VAL A 77 16.75 -1.18 -3.39
C VAL A 77 17.22 0.22 -3.01
N THR A 78 17.28 1.12 -3.97
CA THR A 78 17.62 2.53 -3.72
C THR A 78 16.57 3.44 -4.36
N CYS A 79 16.11 4.47 -3.64
CA CYS A 79 15.22 5.49 -4.21
C CYS A 79 16.05 6.51 -5.00
N LEU A 80 15.68 6.70 -6.27
CA LEU A 80 16.31 7.64 -7.18
C LEU A 80 15.59 8.99 -7.24
N GLU A 81 14.29 9.00 -7.01
CA GLU A 81 13.47 10.21 -7.11
C GLU A 81 12.16 10.10 -6.32
N THR A 82 11.70 11.23 -5.80
CA THR A 82 10.39 11.41 -5.16
C THR A 82 9.60 12.46 -5.94
N ILE A 83 8.51 12.04 -6.57
CA ILE A 83 7.75 12.85 -7.52
C ILE A 83 6.35 13.09 -6.95
N MET A 84 5.93 14.35 -6.95
CA MET A 84 4.52 14.69 -6.78
C MET A 84 3.81 14.49 -8.13
N PRO A 85 2.85 13.56 -8.24
CA PRO A 85 2.20 13.27 -9.51
C PRO A 85 1.28 14.41 -9.96
N ASP A 86 1.07 14.53 -11.27
CA ASP A 86 -0.04 15.30 -11.82
C ASP A 86 -1.37 14.75 -11.28
N GLY A 87 -2.32 15.62 -10.98
CA GLY A 87 -3.59 15.21 -10.37
C GLY A 87 -3.43 14.68 -8.93
N HIS A 88 -2.43 15.15 -8.20
CA HIS A 88 -2.16 14.81 -6.81
C HIS A 88 -3.42 14.88 -5.94
N PHE A 89 -3.58 13.98 -4.97
CA PHE A 89 -4.77 13.88 -4.11
C PHE A 89 -5.20 15.21 -3.45
N MET A 90 -4.23 16.00 -2.99
CA MET A 90 -4.46 17.30 -2.34
C MET A 90 -4.77 18.43 -3.34
N ASP A 91 -4.59 18.21 -4.64
CA ASP A 91 -4.87 19.21 -5.66
C ASP A 91 -5.09 18.56 -7.05
N PRO A 92 -6.17 17.77 -7.23
CA PRO A 92 -6.33 16.95 -8.44
C PRO A 92 -6.54 17.78 -9.71
N GLU A 93 -7.02 19.02 -9.56
CA GLU A 93 -7.28 19.95 -10.66
C GLU A 93 -6.21 21.03 -10.78
N GLY A 94 -5.19 21.04 -9.91
CA GLY A 94 -4.12 22.03 -9.91
C GLY A 94 -4.54 23.43 -9.46
N VAL A 95 -5.71 23.57 -8.82
CA VAL A 95 -6.27 24.86 -8.41
C VAL A 95 -5.43 25.48 -7.31
N GLU A 96 -5.02 24.69 -6.32
CA GLU A 96 -4.28 25.20 -5.16
C GLU A 96 -2.83 25.51 -5.51
N ALA A 97 -2.21 24.71 -6.39
CA ALA A 97 -0.89 25.02 -6.95
C ALA A 97 -0.92 26.27 -7.82
N ALA A 98 -1.96 26.48 -8.63
CA ALA A 98 -2.10 27.68 -9.47
C ALA A 98 -2.26 28.97 -8.64
N GLU A 99 -2.79 28.87 -7.43
CA GLU A 99 -2.96 29.97 -6.48
C GLU A 99 -1.78 30.09 -5.48
N ASP A 100 -0.66 29.39 -5.72
CA ASP A 100 0.50 29.30 -4.81
C ASP A 100 0.12 28.89 -3.36
N ASN A 101 -1.00 28.17 -3.20
CA ASN A 101 -1.56 27.83 -1.89
C ASN A 101 -1.22 26.40 -1.45
N LEU A 102 -0.76 25.55 -2.35
CA LEU A 102 -0.31 24.20 -2.03
C LEU A 102 1.10 24.23 -1.43
N TRP A 103 1.21 23.95 -0.13
CA TRP A 103 2.47 24.04 0.61
C TRP A 103 3.12 22.67 0.81
N ILE A 104 4.16 22.40 0.03
CA ILE A 104 5.00 21.20 0.17
C ILE A 104 6.09 21.49 1.22
N ILE A 105 5.98 20.85 2.38
CA ILE A 105 6.90 21.01 3.52
C ILE A 105 8.09 20.06 3.35
N TYR A 106 7.82 18.80 3.00
CA TYR A 106 8.83 17.80 2.71
C TYR A 106 8.52 17.11 1.39
N ASN A 107 9.53 16.97 0.54
CA ASN A 107 9.56 16.04 -0.57
C ASN A 107 11.03 15.64 -0.76
N ARG A 108 11.48 14.66 0.03
CA ARG A 108 12.90 14.31 0.10
C ARG A 108 13.10 12.81 0.30
N LYS A 109 14.29 12.35 -0.06
CA LYS A 109 14.74 10.97 0.12
C LYS A 109 16.15 10.92 0.73
N GLY A 110 16.42 9.85 1.46
CA GLY A 110 17.76 9.40 1.81
C GLY A 110 18.01 7.99 1.26
N ASP A 111 19.08 7.35 1.70
CA ASP A 111 19.47 6.04 1.16
C ASP A 111 18.41 4.95 1.42
N GLY A 112 17.77 4.99 2.59
CA GLY A 112 16.80 4.00 3.06
C GLY A 112 15.44 4.57 3.47
N TYR A 113 15.12 5.80 3.08
CA TYR A 113 13.85 6.42 3.43
C TYR A 113 13.39 7.47 2.42
N ALA A 114 12.08 7.72 2.40
CA ALA A 114 11.46 8.89 1.77
C ALA A 114 10.50 9.55 2.75
N GLU A 115 10.46 10.87 2.73
CA GLU A 115 9.62 11.70 3.59
C GLU A 115 8.83 12.69 2.73
N TYR A 116 7.55 12.78 3.02
CA TYR A 116 6.65 13.69 2.34
C TYR A 116 5.73 14.38 3.33
N ALA A 117 5.52 15.68 3.14
CA ALA A 117 4.54 16.44 3.88
C ALA A 117 3.98 17.58 3.02
N VAL A 118 2.67 17.71 3.00
CA VAL A 118 1.94 18.71 2.22
C VAL A 118 0.68 19.16 2.95
N THR A 119 0.40 20.45 2.88
CA THR A 119 -0.81 21.09 3.40
C THR A 119 -1.12 22.35 2.58
N TYR A 120 -2.02 23.20 3.05
CA TYR A 120 -2.36 24.48 2.42
C TYR A 120 -1.75 25.65 3.20
N TYR A 121 -1.22 26.65 2.49
CA TYR A 121 -0.65 27.86 3.10
C TYR A 121 -1.71 28.73 3.76
N ASP A 122 -2.84 28.95 3.07
CA ASP A 122 -4.06 29.58 3.55
C ASP A 122 -5.22 28.58 3.51
N MET A 123 -5.49 27.99 4.67
CA MET A 123 -6.58 27.02 4.86
C MET A 123 -7.96 27.64 4.62
N ALA A 124 -8.17 28.90 5.03
CA ALA A 124 -9.45 29.57 4.88
C ALA A 124 -9.76 29.87 3.41
N ALA A 125 -8.74 30.25 2.63
CA ALA A 125 -8.88 30.42 1.19
C ALA A 125 -9.22 29.10 0.47
N ALA A 126 -8.55 28.00 0.83
CA ALA A 126 -8.83 26.67 0.27
C ALA A 126 -10.26 26.20 0.60
N GLN A 127 -10.71 26.39 1.85
CA GLN A 127 -12.09 26.14 2.27
C GLN A 127 -13.09 27.03 1.51
N GLY A 128 -12.75 28.31 1.31
CA GLY A 128 -13.58 29.26 0.55
C GLY A 128 -13.74 28.88 -0.93
N ARG A 129 -12.72 28.23 -1.52
CA ARG A 129 -12.77 27.65 -2.86
C ARG A 129 -13.47 26.28 -2.91
N GLY A 130 -13.66 25.62 -1.77
CA GLY A 130 -14.22 24.28 -1.69
C GLY A 130 -13.25 23.18 -2.14
N THR A 131 -11.96 23.47 -2.18
CA THR A 131 -10.92 22.49 -2.48
C THR A 131 -10.55 21.64 -1.26
N VAL A 132 -10.92 22.08 -0.06
CA VAL A 132 -10.67 21.44 1.25
C VAL A 132 -11.97 21.39 2.07
N PRO A 133 -12.24 20.31 2.83
CA PRO A 133 -11.43 19.10 2.96
C PRO A 133 -11.44 18.18 1.72
N ARG A 134 -10.42 17.34 1.62
CA ARG A 134 -10.27 16.32 0.58
C ARG A 134 -10.92 15.01 1.01
N THR A 135 -11.62 14.40 0.05
CA THR A 135 -12.29 13.11 0.20
C THR A 135 -12.03 12.29 -1.06
N GLY A 136 -11.97 10.96 -0.91
CA GLY A 136 -11.81 10.00 -2.01
C GLY A 136 -10.44 9.32 -2.04
N ASP A 137 -10.03 8.89 -3.22
CA ASP A 137 -8.81 8.13 -3.44
C ASP A 137 -7.82 8.95 -4.26
N GLY A 138 -6.52 8.69 -4.09
CA GLY A 138 -5.52 9.33 -4.92
C GLY A 138 -4.08 8.91 -4.63
N VAL A 139 -3.18 9.42 -5.47
CA VAL A 139 -1.74 9.26 -5.30
C VAL A 139 -1.18 10.47 -4.56
N LEU A 140 -0.33 10.20 -3.57
CA LEU A 140 0.36 11.20 -2.77
C LEU A 140 1.77 11.45 -3.30
N VAL A 141 2.52 10.39 -3.56
CA VAL A 141 3.89 10.47 -4.08
C VAL A 141 4.16 9.27 -4.97
N THR A 142 4.91 9.47 -6.05
CA THR A 142 5.53 8.41 -6.83
C THR A 142 7.02 8.33 -6.49
N LEU A 143 7.47 7.16 -6.08
CA LEU A 143 8.88 6.86 -5.80
C LEU A 143 9.47 6.12 -7.00
N THR A 144 10.50 6.69 -7.61
CA THR A 144 11.31 5.98 -8.62
C THR A 144 12.41 5.21 -7.91
N MET A 145 12.35 3.88 -7.99
CA MET A 145 13.22 2.95 -7.28
C MET A 145 14.16 2.24 -8.26
N ASN A 146 15.33 1.82 -7.77
CA ASN A 146 16.27 0.95 -8.47
C ASN A 146 16.45 -0.36 -7.69
N ALA A 147 16.43 -1.50 -8.39
CA ALA A 147 16.73 -2.79 -7.78
C ALA A 147 18.25 -3.01 -7.73
N THR A 148 18.85 -2.93 -6.55
CA THR A 148 20.31 -2.87 -6.39
C THR A 148 20.93 -4.25 -6.23
N ASN A 149 20.43 -5.05 -5.28
CA ASN A 149 20.94 -6.39 -5.00
C ASN A 149 19.80 -7.37 -4.72
N PRO A 150 20.02 -8.69 -4.95
CA PRO A 150 19.08 -9.71 -4.53
C PRO A 150 18.76 -9.64 -3.03
N GLY A 151 17.48 -9.83 -2.69
CA GLY A 151 17.00 -9.75 -1.32
C GLY A 151 15.53 -9.36 -1.25
N VAL A 152 15.00 -9.36 -0.04
CA VAL A 152 13.62 -8.91 0.24
C VAL A 152 13.70 -7.69 1.14
N THR A 153 12.91 -6.67 0.82
CA THR A 153 12.71 -5.51 1.69
C THR A 153 11.22 -5.19 1.80
N THR A 154 10.81 -4.82 3.00
CA THR A 154 9.53 -4.14 3.21
C THR A 154 9.74 -2.65 2.97
N VAL A 155 8.76 -2.00 2.36
CA VAL A 155 8.62 -0.54 2.36
C VAL A 155 7.59 -0.24 3.44
N ASN A 156 8.06 0.14 4.62
CA ASN A 156 7.22 0.28 5.80
C ASN A 156 6.95 1.73 6.16
N PHE A 157 5.73 2.06 6.52
CA PHE A 157 5.43 3.35 7.12
C PHE A 157 6.03 3.44 8.52
N VAL A 158 6.50 4.62 8.90
CA VAL A 158 6.92 4.92 10.28
C VAL A 158 5.71 5.49 11.02
N PRO A 159 5.11 4.78 12.00
CA PRO A 159 3.84 5.19 12.61
C PRO A 159 3.87 6.58 13.23
N ASP A 160 4.92 6.89 14.00
CA ASP A 160 5.03 8.19 14.71
C ASP A 160 5.38 9.36 13.76
N GLU A 161 5.68 9.06 12.50
CA GLU A 161 5.95 10.07 11.46
C GLU A 161 4.90 10.03 10.34
N THR A 162 3.79 9.29 10.53
CA THR A 162 2.68 9.19 9.59
C THR A 162 1.41 9.79 10.20
N ILE A 163 1.04 10.97 9.74
CA ILE A 163 -0.05 11.77 10.27
C ILE A 163 -0.88 12.31 9.10
N ILE A 164 -2.18 12.01 9.10
CA ILE A 164 -3.17 12.65 8.25
C ILE A 164 -3.97 13.59 9.13
N GLY A 165 -4.12 14.85 8.74
CA GLY A 165 -4.76 15.88 9.56
C GLY A 165 -6.03 16.45 8.92
N ASP A 166 -6.98 16.86 9.76
CA ASP A 166 -8.14 17.66 9.37
C ASP A 166 -7.78 19.16 9.17
N ALA A 167 -8.77 19.98 8.81
CA ALA A 167 -8.57 21.41 8.55
C ALA A 167 -8.20 22.22 9.81
N GLU A 168 -8.52 21.69 10.99
CA GLU A 168 -8.18 22.25 12.29
C GLU A 168 -6.80 21.77 12.80
N GLY A 169 -6.18 20.82 12.09
CA GLY A 169 -4.88 20.23 12.42
C GLY A 169 -4.95 19.07 13.41
N ASN A 170 -6.14 18.52 13.68
CA ASN A 170 -6.27 17.30 14.48
C ASN A 170 -5.94 16.07 13.64
N PRO A 171 -5.30 15.04 14.24
CA PRO A 171 -5.01 13.80 13.54
C PRO A 171 -6.29 13.01 13.24
N LEU A 172 -6.36 12.47 12.03
CA LEU A 172 -7.38 11.53 11.57
C LEU A 172 -6.87 10.10 11.72
N THR A 173 -7.78 9.18 12.03
CA THR A 173 -7.46 7.74 12.09
C THR A 173 -7.20 7.24 10.67
N VAL A 174 -6.03 6.64 10.46
CA VAL A 174 -5.64 6.04 9.19
C VAL A 174 -5.00 4.68 9.45
N THR A 175 -5.34 3.69 8.62
CA THR A 175 -4.63 2.41 8.58
C THR A 175 -3.47 2.50 7.59
N MET A 176 -2.30 1.99 7.99
CA MET A 176 -1.11 1.95 7.15
C MET A 176 -0.96 0.55 6.55
N GLN A 177 -0.73 0.48 5.24
CA GLN A 177 -0.48 -0.76 4.52
C GLN A 177 0.87 -0.73 3.81
N ASP A 178 1.84 -1.41 4.41
CA ASP A 178 3.20 -1.54 3.89
C ASP A 178 3.25 -2.31 2.55
N GLY A 179 4.35 -2.11 1.82
CA GLY A 179 4.67 -2.83 0.60
C GLY A 179 5.83 -3.81 0.78
N THR A 180 5.97 -4.78 -0.11
CA THR A 180 7.10 -5.71 -0.17
C THR A 180 7.75 -5.69 -1.55
N ILE A 181 9.07 -5.60 -1.60
CA ILE A 181 9.87 -5.72 -2.82
C ILE A 181 10.78 -6.95 -2.67
N ASN A 182 10.66 -7.88 -3.61
CA ASN A 182 11.45 -9.10 -3.68
C ASN A 182 12.32 -9.08 -4.94
N VAL A 183 13.64 -8.98 -4.78
CA VAL A 183 14.62 -9.00 -5.86
C VAL A 183 15.23 -10.40 -5.92
N ILE A 184 14.91 -11.15 -6.97
CA ILE A 184 15.30 -12.54 -7.12
C ILE A 184 16.76 -12.62 -7.60
N PRO A 185 17.61 -13.49 -7.00
CA PRO A 185 18.99 -13.68 -7.45
C PRO A 185 19.06 -14.42 -8.80
N GLU A 186 20.07 -14.11 -9.60
CA GLU A 186 20.40 -14.91 -10.78
C GLU A 186 20.90 -16.30 -10.35
N PHE A 187 20.25 -17.35 -10.84
CA PHE A 187 20.84 -18.68 -10.81
C PHE A 187 21.64 -18.87 -12.10
N THR A 188 22.97 -18.90 -12.02
CA THR A 188 23.78 -19.26 -13.18
C THR A 188 23.32 -20.61 -13.71
N THR A 189 22.91 -20.64 -14.98
CA THR A 189 22.40 -21.83 -15.67
C THR A 189 23.35 -23.02 -15.56
N ILE A 190 24.66 -22.76 -15.46
CA ILE A 190 25.71 -23.76 -15.23
C ILE A 190 25.50 -24.51 -13.91
N ILE A 191 25.20 -23.82 -12.80
CA ILE A 191 24.95 -24.47 -11.50
C ILE A 191 23.68 -25.32 -11.58
N ALA A 192 22.60 -24.81 -12.17
CA ALA A 192 21.37 -25.57 -12.36
C ALA A 192 21.60 -26.81 -13.25
N MET A 193 22.40 -26.66 -14.32
CA MET A 193 22.75 -27.76 -15.22
C MET A 193 23.62 -28.81 -14.51
N ILE A 194 24.60 -28.39 -13.70
CA ILE A 194 25.44 -29.28 -12.89
C ILE A 194 24.59 -30.03 -11.86
N ILE A 195 23.66 -29.35 -11.17
CA ILE A 195 22.73 -29.99 -10.23
C ILE A 195 21.86 -31.03 -10.97
N LEU A 196 21.35 -30.70 -12.16
CA LEU A 196 20.53 -31.63 -12.94
C LEU A 196 21.35 -32.83 -13.45
N LEU A 197 22.57 -32.62 -13.93
CA LEU A 197 23.51 -33.66 -14.35
C LEU A 197 23.89 -34.58 -13.18
N THR A 198 24.16 -34.02 -12.00
CA THR A 198 24.48 -34.82 -10.80
C THR A 198 23.27 -35.60 -10.29
N ALA A 199 22.07 -35.02 -10.30
CA ALA A 199 20.83 -35.70 -9.92
C ALA A 199 20.46 -36.85 -10.89
N THR A 200 20.59 -36.63 -12.20
CA THR A 200 20.32 -37.67 -13.21
C THR A 200 21.32 -38.83 -13.11
N THR A 201 22.62 -38.54 -12.97
CA THR A 201 23.65 -39.57 -12.81
C THR A 201 23.49 -40.39 -11.52
N THR A 202 23.16 -39.75 -10.39
CA THR A 202 22.85 -40.46 -9.14
C THR A 202 21.59 -41.33 -9.25
N MET A 203 20.51 -40.85 -9.89
CA MET A 203 19.32 -41.66 -10.15
C MET A 203 19.63 -42.89 -11.02
N ILE A 204 20.45 -42.73 -12.07
CA ILE A 204 20.85 -43.85 -12.93
C ILE A 204 21.68 -44.87 -12.14
N ALA A 205 22.62 -44.40 -11.31
CA ALA A 205 23.44 -45.26 -10.46
C ALA A 205 22.58 -46.04 -9.45
N LEU A 206 21.65 -45.37 -8.75
CA LEU A 206 20.71 -46.00 -7.81
C LEU A 206 19.81 -47.03 -8.49
N LYS A 207 19.25 -46.72 -9.66
CA LYS A 207 18.44 -47.66 -10.45
C LYS A 207 19.23 -48.90 -10.86
N LYS A 208 20.52 -48.74 -11.19
CA LYS A 208 21.40 -49.86 -11.56
C LYS A 208 21.73 -50.75 -10.36
N ILE A 209 21.97 -50.16 -9.18
CA ILE A 209 22.20 -50.90 -7.95
C ILE A 209 20.97 -51.74 -7.57
N ASN A 210 19.77 -51.15 -7.57
CA ASN A 210 18.52 -51.85 -7.21
C ASN A 210 18.12 -52.98 -8.16
N ARG A 211 18.69 -53.04 -9.37
CA ARG A 211 18.39 -54.11 -10.36
C ARG A 211 19.36 -55.30 -10.25
N ASN A 212 20.44 -55.16 -9.49
CA ASN A 212 21.46 -56.19 -9.28
C ASN A 212 21.31 -56.92 -7.94
N TYR A 213 20.25 -56.62 -7.19
CA TYR A 213 19.76 -57.37 -6.02
C TYR A 213 18.38 -57.94 -6.35
#